data_AF-A0A2V9KKJ7-F1
#
_entry.id   AF-A0A2V9KKJ7-F1
#
_cell.length_a   1.000
_cell.length_b   1.000
_cell.length_c   1.000
_cell.angle_alpha   90.00
_cell.angle_beta   90.00
_cell.angle_gamma   90.00
#
_symmetry.space_group_name_H-M   'P 1'
#
loop_
_entity.id
_entity.type
_entity.pdbx_description
1 polymer ?
#
loop_
_entity_poly.entity_id
_entity_poly.type
_entity_poly.pdbx_seq_one_letter_code
_entity_poly.pdbx_strand_id
1 'polypeptide(L)'
;MQFPETVCNSPWEDSLAKAQAKTKPIWRPSALQRRVSEVARLTAEREAAHVPWPQLYAVREKYVEWEAFALWARAIEGTEGDFPEWLGKAVEKRCRGFLKLVADKKQEHPGDPTFFWYHLERWINQRIFGQAWQGGWMNAVGYYAARDLASLRNHAYWEYCERQWKHSKPAAYPSFQRMAESLRALQ
;
A
#
# COMPACT_ATOMS: atom_id res chain seq x y z
N MET A 1 30.25 -23.82 10.85
CA MET A 1 30.43 -23.09 9.59
C MET A 1 30.73 -21.64 9.97
N GLN A 2 31.99 -21.25 9.89
CA GLN A 2 32.49 -19.92 10.26
C GLN A 2 32.19 -18.92 9.15
N PHE A 3 31.67 -17.76 9.51
CA PHE A 3 31.61 -16.59 8.65
C PHE A 3 32.99 -15.92 8.62
N PRO A 4 33.48 -15.39 7.48
CA PRO A 4 34.71 -14.62 7.46
C PRO A 4 34.50 -13.25 8.12
N GLU A 5 35.38 -12.93 9.05
CA GLU A 5 35.52 -11.62 9.68
C GLU A 5 36.05 -10.60 8.67
N THR A 6 35.18 -9.73 8.17
CA THR A 6 35.57 -8.38 7.75
C THR A 6 34.69 -7.40 8.48
N VAL A 7 35.28 -6.83 9.52
CA VAL A 7 34.75 -5.82 10.44
C VAL A 7 34.49 -4.52 9.67
N CYS A 8 33.23 -4.28 9.33
CA CYS A 8 32.70 -2.92 9.24
C CYS A 8 31.81 -2.73 10.47
N ASN A 9 32.37 -2.12 11.52
CA ASN A 9 31.62 -1.60 12.67
C ASN A 9 30.52 -0.70 12.12
N SER A 10 29.30 -1.21 12.05
CA SER A 10 28.19 -0.53 11.42
C SER A 10 27.34 0.15 12.51
N PRO A 11 26.91 1.42 12.35
CA PRO A 11 26.31 2.26 13.40
C PRO A 11 24.95 1.79 13.99
N TRP A 12 24.51 0.56 13.68
CA TRP A 12 23.20 0.02 14.02
C TRP A 12 23.14 -0.55 15.45
N GLU A 13 24.22 -1.10 15.98
CA GLU A 13 24.23 -1.71 17.33
C GLU A 13 24.12 -0.65 18.44
N ASP A 14 24.87 0.46 18.32
CA ASP A 14 24.80 1.59 19.26
C ASP A 14 23.46 2.33 19.21
N SER A 15 22.81 2.37 18.04
CA SER A 15 21.52 3.03 17.84
C SER A 15 20.37 2.22 18.44
N LEU A 16 20.47 0.89 18.45
CA LEU A 16 19.49 0.00 19.08
C LEU A 16 19.63 -0.02 20.61
N ALA A 17 20.87 0.04 21.12
CA ALA A 17 21.14 0.11 22.56
C ALA A 17 20.68 1.44 23.20
N LYS A 18 20.79 2.56 22.48
CA LYS A 18 20.36 3.89 22.97
C LYS A 18 18.87 4.19 22.76
N ALA A 19 18.13 3.32 22.08
CA ALA A 19 16.69 3.51 21.82
C ALA A 19 15.77 2.88 22.89
N GLN A 20 16.32 2.30 23.95
CA GLN A 20 15.53 1.79 25.08
C GLN A 20 15.27 2.90 26.11
N ALA A 21 13.99 3.06 26.46
CA ALA A 21 13.41 3.96 27.48
C ALA A 21 12.99 5.38 27.06
N LYS A 22 12.37 5.54 25.88
CA LYS A 22 11.20 6.43 25.78
C LYS A 22 9.98 5.56 25.59
N THR A 23 9.17 5.39 26.63
CA THR A 23 7.86 4.78 26.51
C THR A 23 7.06 5.61 25.52
N LYS A 24 6.95 5.11 24.27
CA LYS A 24 6.07 5.74 23.28
C LYS A 24 4.69 5.82 23.94
N PRO A 25 4.03 7.00 23.94
CA PRO A 25 2.72 7.14 24.55
C PRO A 25 1.81 6.06 23.97
N ILE A 26 1.14 5.31 24.85
CA ILE A 26 0.16 4.31 24.45
C ILE A 26 -0.89 5.06 23.65
N TRP A 27 -0.97 4.76 22.36
CA TRP A 27 -1.96 5.36 21.48
C TRP A 27 -3.36 5.00 21.99
N ARG A 28 -4.19 6.01 22.25
CA ARG A 28 -5.59 5.84 22.68
C ARG A 28 -6.50 6.50 21.65
N PRO A 29 -7.39 5.75 20.98
CA PRO A 29 -8.31 6.34 20.03
C PRO A 29 -9.32 7.25 20.73
N SER A 30 -9.61 8.38 20.08
CA SER A 30 -10.68 9.30 20.51
C SER A 30 -12.05 8.61 20.47
N ALA A 31 -13.06 9.22 21.11
CA ALA A 31 -14.43 8.71 21.03
C ALA A 31 -14.93 8.62 19.58
N LEU A 32 -14.59 9.58 18.73
CA LEU A 32 -14.94 9.56 17.30
C LEU A 32 -14.25 8.40 16.58
N GLN A 33 -12.95 8.22 16.78
CA GLN A 33 -12.20 7.11 16.16
C GLN A 33 -12.76 5.75 16.58
N ARG A 34 -13.10 5.56 17.85
CA ARG A 34 -13.76 4.33 18.32
C ARG A 34 -15.11 4.09 17.63
N ARG A 35 -15.93 5.13 17.50
CA ARG A 35 -17.23 5.03 16.80
C ARG A 35 -17.06 4.67 15.32
N VAL A 36 -16.11 5.31 14.64
CA VAL A 36 -15.81 5.00 13.24
C VAL A 36 -15.32 3.56 13.08
N SER A 37 -14.40 3.11 13.94
CA SER A 37 -13.91 1.72 13.93
C SER A 37 -15.02 0.71 14.18
N GLU A 38 -15.95 1.01 15.08
CA GLU A 38 -17.07 0.13 15.38
C GLU A 38 -18.07 0.06 14.22
N VAL A 39 -18.41 1.19 13.61
CA VAL A 39 -19.25 1.20 12.40
C VAL A 39 -18.60 0.42 11.27
N ALA A 40 -17.30 0.61 11.03
CA ALA A 40 -16.56 -0.14 10.02
C ALA A 40 -16.59 -1.65 10.28
N ARG A 41 -16.43 -2.07 11.55
CA ARG A 41 -16.52 -3.48 11.96
C ARG A 41 -17.91 -4.05 11.69
N LEU A 42 -18.96 -3.39 12.20
CA LEU A 42 -20.32 -3.88 12.08
C LEU A 42 -20.78 -3.94 10.61
N THR A 43 -20.39 -2.97 9.79
CA THR A 43 -20.65 -3.01 8.34
C THR A 43 -19.93 -4.19 7.69
N ALA A 44 -18.63 -4.36 7.96
CA ALA A 44 -17.85 -5.46 7.40
C ALA A 44 -18.37 -6.84 7.81
N GLU A 45 -18.75 -7.04 9.08
CA GLU A 45 -19.31 -8.30 9.56
C GLU A 45 -20.66 -8.61 8.91
N ARG A 46 -21.51 -7.59 8.73
CA ARG A 46 -22.80 -7.74 8.04
C ARG A 46 -22.61 -8.15 6.58
N GLU A 47 -21.71 -7.48 5.88
CA GLU A 47 -21.38 -7.81 4.48
C GLU A 47 -20.77 -9.21 4.36
N ALA A 48 -19.82 -9.55 5.24
CA ALA A 48 -19.17 -10.86 5.24
C ALA A 48 -20.14 -12.02 5.51
N ALA A 49 -21.18 -11.80 6.31
CA ALA A 49 -22.20 -12.81 6.60
C ALA A 49 -22.98 -13.27 5.36
N HIS A 50 -22.91 -12.56 4.23
CA HIS A 50 -23.64 -12.88 3.00
C HIS A 50 -22.72 -13.40 1.89
N VAL A 51 -21.42 -13.56 2.17
CA VAL A 51 -20.42 -14.02 1.20
C VAL A 51 -19.78 -15.31 1.70
N PRO A 52 -19.67 -16.36 0.85
CA PRO A 52 -18.91 -17.55 1.20
C PRO A 52 -17.48 -17.19 1.63
N TRP A 53 -17.08 -17.68 2.81
CA TRP A 53 -15.79 -17.29 3.39
C TRP A 53 -14.56 -17.54 2.50
N PRO A 54 -14.47 -18.66 1.74
CA PRO A 54 -13.38 -18.85 0.77
C PRO A 54 -13.32 -17.78 -0.32
N GLN A 55 -14.48 -17.29 -0.78
CA GLN A 55 -14.54 -16.22 -1.78
C GLN A 55 -14.03 -14.90 -1.20
N LEU A 56 -14.50 -14.53 -0.01
CA LEU A 56 -14.07 -13.30 0.65
C LEU A 56 -12.57 -13.34 0.96
N TYR A 57 -12.06 -14.47 1.45
CA TYR A 57 -10.64 -14.68 1.68
C TYR A 57 -9.80 -14.50 0.40
N ALA A 58 -10.18 -15.16 -0.70
CA ALA A 58 -9.45 -15.04 -1.97
C ALA A 58 -9.43 -13.61 -2.52
N VAL A 59 -10.53 -12.88 -2.41
CA VAL A 59 -10.61 -11.48 -2.86
C VAL A 59 -9.80 -10.56 -1.94
N ARG A 60 -9.78 -10.85 -0.64
CA ARG A 60 -8.95 -10.14 0.35
C ARG A 60 -7.46 -10.35 0.09
N GLU A 61 -7.00 -11.57 -0.19
CA GLU A 61 -5.60 -11.83 -0.59
C GLU A 61 -5.21 -11.00 -1.81
N LYS A 62 -6.07 -11.04 -2.83
CA LYS A 62 -5.90 -10.24 -4.05
C LYS A 62 -5.87 -8.74 -3.75
N TYR A 63 -6.69 -8.26 -2.82
CA TYR A 63 -6.68 -6.86 -2.40
C TYR A 63 -5.33 -6.45 -1.83
N VAL A 64 -4.76 -7.25 -0.94
CA VAL A 64 -3.45 -6.95 -0.34
C VAL A 64 -2.34 -6.86 -1.39
N GLU A 65 -2.36 -7.72 -2.42
CA GLU A 65 -1.39 -7.64 -3.52
C GLU A 65 -1.54 -6.37 -4.37
N TRP A 66 -2.78 -5.98 -4.68
CA TRP A 66 -3.05 -4.78 -5.47
C TRP A 66 -2.82 -3.49 -4.68
N GLU A 67 -3.05 -3.51 -3.37
CA GLU A 67 -2.68 -2.44 -2.45
C GLU A 67 -1.17 -2.25 -2.43
N ALA A 68 -0.38 -3.33 -2.32
CA ALA A 68 1.08 -3.25 -2.41
C ALA A 68 1.55 -2.56 -3.70
N PHE A 69 0.91 -2.89 -4.82
CA PHE A 69 1.21 -2.31 -6.11
C PHE A 69 0.87 -0.80 -6.19
N ALA A 70 -0.29 -0.41 -5.67
CA ALA A 70 -0.71 0.99 -5.62
C ALA A 70 0.22 1.82 -4.71
N LEU A 71 0.56 1.29 -3.53
CA LEU A 71 1.47 1.93 -2.59
C LEU A 71 2.89 2.09 -3.17
N TRP A 72 3.39 1.08 -3.89
CA TRP A 72 4.67 1.19 -4.60
C TRP A 72 4.68 2.35 -5.61
N ALA A 73 3.65 2.45 -6.46
CA ALA A 73 3.53 3.53 -7.43
C ALA A 73 3.41 4.90 -6.73
N ARG A 74 2.60 4.97 -5.67
CA ARG A 74 2.39 6.18 -4.86
C ARG A 74 3.68 6.68 -4.19
N ALA A 75 4.51 5.79 -3.64
CA ALA A 75 5.77 6.20 -3.04
C ALA A 75 6.72 6.86 -4.05
N ILE A 76 6.76 6.34 -5.28
CA ILE A 76 7.62 6.89 -6.34
C ILE A 76 7.06 8.24 -6.80
N GLU A 77 5.77 8.31 -7.11
CA GLU A 77 5.12 9.57 -7.50
C GLU A 77 5.29 10.66 -6.43
N GLY A 78 5.06 10.33 -5.16
CA GLY A 78 5.24 11.26 -4.05
C GLY A 78 6.67 11.76 -3.89
N THR A 79 7.66 10.94 -4.27
CA THR A 79 9.09 11.33 -4.25
C THR A 79 9.48 12.19 -5.44
N GLU A 80 8.95 11.86 -6.62
CA GLU A 80 9.25 12.55 -7.88
C GLU A 80 8.48 13.88 -7.98
N GLY A 81 7.36 14.02 -7.28
CA GLY A 81 6.44 15.15 -7.41
C GLY A 81 5.65 15.15 -8.73
N ASP A 82 5.86 14.12 -9.55
CA ASP A 82 5.19 13.85 -10.81
C ASP A 82 5.23 12.34 -11.06
N PHE A 83 4.69 11.90 -12.19
CA PHE A 83 4.60 10.50 -12.55
C PHE A 83 5.52 10.16 -13.73
N PRO A 84 6.70 9.55 -13.48
CA PRO A 84 7.68 9.29 -14.53
C PRO A 84 7.18 8.36 -15.64
N GLU A 85 7.61 8.59 -16.88
CA GLU A 85 7.19 7.80 -18.05
C GLU A 85 7.48 6.29 -17.86
N TRP A 86 8.63 5.94 -17.28
CA TRP A 86 9.01 4.55 -17.03
C TRP A 86 8.05 3.87 -16.04
N LEU A 87 7.57 4.61 -15.03
CA LEU A 87 6.61 4.13 -14.06
C LEU A 87 5.26 3.91 -14.74
N GLY A 88 4.88 4.79 -15.67
CA GLY A 88 3.70 4.62 -16.51
C GLY A 88 3.73 3.39 -17.37
N LYS A 89 4.87 3.13 -18.02
CA LYS A 89 5.06 1.88 -18.78
C LYS A 89 4.98 0.65 -17.89
N ALA A 90 5.51 0.71 -16.66
CA ALA A 90 5.41 -0.38 -15.71
C ALA A 90 3.96 -0.62 -15.24
N VAL A 91 3.21 0.45 -14.98
CA VAL A 91 1.79 0.39 -14.63
C VAL A 91 0.95 -0.14 -15.79
N GLU A 92 1.13 0.37 -17.00
CA GLU A 92 0.38 -0.03 -18.19
C GLU A 92 0.56 -1.52 -18.53
N LYS A 93 1.75 -2.09 -18.27
CA LYS A 93 2.00 -3.53 -18.45
C LYS A 93 1.06 -4.39 -17.61
N ARG A 94 0.74 -3.96 -16.38
CA ARG A 94 -0.15 -4.66 -15.44
C ARG A 94 -1.61 -4.21 -15.57
N CYS A 95 -1.82 -2.93 -15.85
CA CYS A 95 -3.11 -2.26 -15.97
C CYS A 95 -3.32 -1.76 -17.39
N ARG A 96 -3.65 -2.65 -18.32
CA ARG A 96 -3.82 -2.27 -19.74
C ARG A 96 -4.95 -1.25 -19.91
N GLY A 97 -4.70 -0.21 -20.70
CA GLY A 97 -5.60 0.92 -20.94
C GLY A 97 -5.57 1.98 -19.83
N PHE A 98 -4.68 1.87 -18.85
CA PHE A 98 -4.60 2.81 -17.74
C PHE A 98 -4.11 4.19 -18.20
N LEU A 99 -3.03 4.24 -18.99
CA LEU A 99 -2.48 5.51 -19.47
C LEU A 99 -3.47 6.28 -20.35
N LYS A 100 -4.25 5.55 -21.17
CA LYS A 100 -5.34 6.15 -21.95
C LYS A 100 -6.40 6.77 -21.03
N LEU A 101 -6.83 6.05 -19.99
CA LEU A 101 -7.80 6.58 -19.03
C LEU A 101 -7.32 7.87 -18.35
N VAL A 102 -6.04 7.94 -17.97
CA VAL A 102 -5.47 9.16 -17.36
C VAL A 102 -5.40 10.30 -18.38
N ALA A 103 -4.99 10.02 -19.62
CA ALA A 103 -4.96 11.03 -20.68
C ALA A 103 -6.35 11.60 -20.97
N ASP A 104 -7.37 10.75 -21.06
CA ASP A 104 -8.77 11.15 -21.27
C ASP A 104 -9.27 12.02 -20.09
N LYS A 105 -8.97 11.63 -18.84
CA LYS A 105 -9.36 12.41 -17.65
C LYS A 105 -8.69 13.77 -17.56
N LYS A 106 -7.41 13.86 -17.96
CA LYS A 106 -6.69 15.13 -18.01
C LYS A 106 -7.29 16.09 -19.05
N GLN A 107 -7.84 15.56 -20.15
CA GLN A 107 -8.54 16.36 -21.15
C GLN A 107 -9.91 16.84 -20.65
N GLU A 108 -10.64 16.01 -19.92
CA GLU A 108 -11.95 16.38 -19.34
C GLU A 108 -11.83 17.46 -18.24
N HIS A 109 -10.74 17.46 -17.48
CA HIS A 109 -10.52 18.37 -16.35
C HIS A 109 -9.16 19.09 -16.43
N PRO A 110 -8.97 20.01 -17.39
CA PRO A 110 -7.73 20.74 -17.53
C PRO A 110 -7.50 21.66 -16.32
N GLY A 111 -6.43 21.41 -15.56
CA GLY A 111 -6.02 22.25 -14.41
C GLY A 111 -6.21 21.60 -13.04
N ASP A 112 -6.84 20.43 -12.94
CA ASP A 112 -6.89 19.65 -11.70
C ASP A 112 -5.52 18.97 -11.47
N PRO A 113 -4.84 19.18 -10.31
CA PRO A 113 -3.65 18.41 -9.95
C PRO A 113 -3.98 16.91 -9.96
N THR A 114 -3.64 16.27 -11.08
CA THR A 114 -3.97 14.88 -11.35
C THR A 114 -3.01 13.98 -10.58
N PHE A 115 -3.44 13.46 -9.43
CA PHE A 115 -2.69 12.45 -8.70
C PHE A 115 -2.82 11.10 -9.42
N PHE A 116 -1.73 10.62 -10.00
CA PHE A 116 -1.74 9.40 -10.79
C PHE A 116 -2.11 8.18 -9.94
N TRP A 117 -1.57 8.10 -8.72
CA TRP A 117 -1.88 7.03 -7.76
C TRP A 117 -3.37 6.95 -7.45
N TYR A 118 -4.07 8.09 -7.37
CA TYR A 118 -5.51 8.13 -7.15
C TYR A 118 -6.29 7.50 -8.31
N HIS A 119 -5.89 7.83 -9.56
CA HIS A 119 -6.47 7.19 -10.73
C HIS A 119 -6.16 5.69 -10.79
N LEU A 120 -4.96 5.28 -10.36
CA LEU A 120 -4.57 3.87 -10.27
C LEU A 120 -5.44 3.11 -9.26
N GLU A 121 -5.60 3.64 -8.05
CA GLU A 121 -6.50 3.05 -7.04
C GLU A 121 -7.94 2.96 -7.56
N ARG A 122 -8.44 4.01 -8.23
CA ARG A 122 -9.78 4.00 -8.82
C ARG A 122 -9.91 2.95 -9.93
N TRP A 123 -8.91 2.83 -10.81
CA TRP A 123 -8.89 1.83 -11.87
C TRP A 123 -8.90 0.42 -11.27
N ILE A 124 -8.09 0.17 -10.25
CA ILE A 124 -8.03 -1.11 -9.52
C ILE A 124 -9.40 -1.43 -8.93
N ASN A 125 -10.01 -0.48 -8.20
CA ASN A 125 -11.33 -0.67 -7.60
C ASN A 125 -12.40 -1.01 -8.64
N GLN A 126 -12.42 -0.31 -9.77
CA GLN A 126 -13.42 -0.52 -10.82
C GLN A 126 -13.21 -1.82 -11.61
N ARG A 127 -11.96 -2.13 -11.98
CA ARG A 127 -11.64 -3.23 -12.90
C ARG A 127 -11.35 -4.55 -12.20
N ILE A 128 -10.74 -4.49 -11.02
CA ILE A 128 -10.31 -5.67 -10.28
C ILE A 128 -11.33 -6.06 -9.22
N PHE A 129 -11.89 -5.07 -8.50
CA PHE A 129 -12.83 -5.28 -7.40
C PHE A 129 -14.28 -4.91 -7.75
N GLY A 130 -14.57 -4.68 -9.04
CA GLY A 130 -15.89 -4.26 -9.49
C GLY A 130 -17.02 -5.20 -9.03
N GLN A 131 -16.78 -6.52 -9.00
CA GLN A 131 -17.76 -7.48 -8.50
C GLN A 131 -18.02 -7.34 -6.99
N ALA A 132 -16.99 -7.07 -6.18
CA ALA A 132 -17.15 -6.85 -4.74
C ALA A 132 -17.90 -5.55 -4.45
N TRP A 133 -17.62 -4.51 -5.24
CA TRP A 133 -18.36 -3.25 -5.23
C TRP A 133 -19.83 -3.43 -5.62
N GLN A 134 -20.11 -4.12 -6.73
CA GLN A 134 -21.47 -4.41 -7.20
C GLN A 134 -22.25 -5.30 -6.25
N GLY A 135 -21.57 -6.27 -5.62
CA GLY A 135 -22.16 -7.15 -4.62
C GLY A 135 -22.35 -6.49 -3.24
N GLY A 136 -21.84 -5.28 -3.03
CA GLY A 136 -21.99 -4.55 -1.77
C GLY A 136 -21.21 -5.14 -0.60
N TRP A 137 -20.09 -5.83 -0.85
CA TRP A 137 -19.28 -6.47 0.20
C TRP A 137 -17.81 -6.01 0.23
N MET A 138 -17.51 -4.88 -0.43
CA MET A 138 -16.16 -4.32 -0.48
C MET A 138 -15.67 -3.81 0.88
N ASN A 139 -16.57 -3.34 1.77
CA ASN A 139 -16.14 -2.92 3.10
C ASN A 139 -15.63 -4.11 3.91
N ALA A 140 -16.21 -5.30 3.74
CA ALA A 140 -15.66 -6.53 4.31
C ALA A 140 -14.25 -6.81 3.80
N VAL A 141 -14.02 -6.73 2.48
CA VAL A 141 -12.69 -6.92 1.88
C VAL A 141 -11.67 -5.97 2.49
N GLY A 142 -11.96 -4.66 2.47
CA GLY A 142 -11.06 -3.64 3.01
C GLY A 142 -10.82 -3.79 4.52
N TYR A 143 -11.87 -4.13 5.28
CA TYR A 143 -11.77 -4.28 6.73
C TYR A 143 -10.85 -5.45 7.14
N TYR A 144 -11.00 -6.61 6.49
CA TYR A 144 -10.16 -7.78 6.77
C TYR A 144 -8.77 -7.68 6.13
N ALA A 145 -8.62 -6.94 5.02
CA ALA A 145 -7.33 -6.63 4.43
C ALA A 145 -6.50 -5.70 5.33
N ALA A 146 -7.09 -4.63 5.88
CA ALA A 146 -6.38 -3.69 6.76
C ALA A 146 -5.86 -4.31 8.07
N ARG A 147 -6.32 -5.52 8.41
CA ARG A 147 -5.86 -6.33 9.55
C ARG A 147 -4.91 -7.45 9.16
N ASP A 148 -4.67 -7.61 7.86
CA ASP A 148 -3.69 -8.55 7.36
C ASP A 148 -2.27 -8.11 7.70
N LEU A 149 -1.44 -9.08 8.08
CA LEU A 149 -0.05 -8.79 8.38
C LEU A 149 0.72 -8.30 7.14
N ALA A 150 0.45 -8.82 5.95
CA ALA A 150 1.10 -8.34 4.73
C ALA A 150 0.60 -6.95 4.33
N SER A 151 -0.70 -6.64 4.49
CA SER A 151 -1.19 -5.25 4.32
C SER A 151 -0.49 -4.28 5.26
N LEU A 152 -0.42 -4.59 6.56
CA LEU A 152 0.28 -3.75 7.54
C LEU A 152 1.76 -3.54 7.18
N ARG A 153 2.44 -4.58 6.67
CA ARG A 153 3.82 -4.49 6.17
C ARG A 153 3.93 -3.61 4.93
N ASN A 154 3.01 -3.73 3.98
CA ASN A 154 2.97 -2.90 2.78
C ASN A 154 2.88 -1.41 3.15
N HIS A 155 1.96 -1.06 4.05
CA HIS A 155 1.80 0.30 4.56
C HIS A 155 3.04 0.78 5.30
N ALA A 156 3.60 -0.03 6.22
CA ALA A 156 4.81 0.34 6.96
C ALA A 156 6.02 0.57 6.04
N TYR A 157 6.16 -0.24 4.99
CA TYR A 157 7.23 -0.09 4.00
C TYR A 157 7.02 1.14 3.11
N TRP A 158 5.79 1.39 2.66
CA TRP A 158 5.45 2.60 1.94
C TRP A 158 5.78 3.86 2.74
N GLU A 159 5.36 3.92 4.01
CA GLU A 159 5.69 5.04 4.89
C GLU A 159 7.21 5.19 5.10
N TYR A 160 7.92 4.06 5.21
CA TYR A 160 9.37 4.08 5.30
C TYR A 160 9.99 4.68 4.04
N CYS A 161 9.57 4.24 2.85
CA CYS A 161 10.00 4.80 1.56
C CYS A 161 9.71 6.30 1.48
N GLU A 162 8.49 6.76 1.78
CA GLU A 162 8.16 8.18 1.77
C GLU A 162 9.07 8.99 2.69
N ARG A 163 9.32 8.51 3.92
CA ARG A 163 10.22 9.19 4.86
C ARG A 163 11.65 9.24 4.34
N GLN A 164 12.20 8.12 3.89
CA GLN A 164 13.60 8.06 3.44
C GLN A 164 13.82 8.84 2.16
N TRP A 165 12.96 8.66 1.16
CA TRP A 165 13.14 9.23 -0.17
C TRP A 165 12.90 10.75 -0.19
N LYS A 166 12.10 11.27 0.75
CA LYS A 166 11.99 12.71 1.00
C LYS A 166 13.32 13.35 1.44
N HIS A 167 14.16 12.60 2.15
CA HIS A 167 15.48 13.07 2.61
C HIS A 167 16.59 12.78 1.59
N SER A 168 16.55 11.61 0.95
CA SER A 168 17.53 11.21 -0.05
C SER A 168 16.85 10.36 -1.12
N LYS A 169 16.61 10.99 -2.28
CA LYS A 169 16.04 10.33 -3.44
C LYS A 169 16.99 9.21 -3.92
N PRO A 170 16.48 7.97 -4.14
CA PRO A 170 17.32 6.88 -4.60
C PRO A 170 17.78 7.10 -6.04
N ALA A 171 18.99 6.66 -6.37
CA ALA A 171 19.50 6.70 -7.75
C ALA A 171 18.69 5.80 -8.70
N ALA A 172 18.10 4.72 -8.16
CA ALA A 172 17.17 3.85 -8.87
C ALA A 172 16.11 3.31 -7.91
N TYR A 173 14.85 3.32 -8.33
CA TYR A 173 13.76 2.73 -7.57
C TYR A 173 13.73 1.20 -7.71
N PRO A 174 13.34 0.46 -6.67
CA PRO A 174 13.11 -0.97 -6.80
C PRO A 174 11.93 -1.23 -7.76
N SER A 175 12.01 -2.30 -8.56
CA SER A 175 10.84 -2.81 -9.27
C SER A 175 9.78 -3.29 -8.27
N PHE A 176 8.53 -3.33 -8.70
CA PHE A 176 7.45 -3.86 -7.87
C PHE A 176 7.75 -5.32 -7.43
N GLN A 177 8.27 -6.17 -8.32
CA GLN A 177 8.61 -7.55 -7.94
C GLN A 177 9.65 -7.61 -6.83
N ARG A 178 10.72 -6.80 -6.94
CA ARG A 178 11.80 -6.76 -5.94
C ARG A 178 11.32 -6.22 -4.59
N MET A 179 10.41 -5.26 -4.60
CA MET A 179 9.76 -4.75 -3.39
C MET A 179 8.88 -5.84 -2.74
N ALA A 180 8.03 -6.51 -3.53
CA ALA A 180 7.17 -7.59 -3.06
C ALA A 180 7.98 -8.79 -2.52
N GLU A 181 9.12 -9.13 -3.14
CA GLU A 181 10.04 -10.17 -2.67
C GLU A 181 10.67 -9.80 -1.32
N SER A 182 11.17 -8.57 -1.19
CA SER A 182 11.72 -8.06 0.08
C SER A 182 10.71 -8.14 1.23
N LEU A 183 9.44 -7.82 0.96
CA LEU A 183 8.37 -7.87 1.97
C LEU A 183 7.97 -9.29 2.37
N ARG A 184 8.05 -10.25 1.43
CA ARG A 184 7.83 -11.67 1.72
C ARG A 184 8.98 -12.29 2.49
N ALA A 185 10.22 -11.87 2.25
CA ALA A 185 11.40 -12.37 2.96
C ALA A 185 11.48 -11.97 4.45
N LEU A 186 10.61 -11.07 4.91
CA LEU A 186 10.46 -10.67 6.32
C LEU A 186 9.42 -11.53 7.07
N GLN A 187 9.06 -12.70 6.54
CA GLN A 187 8.21 -13.73 7.17
C GLN A 187 9.03 -14.63 8.11
#